data_AF-A0A7V9ZNA0-F1
#
_entry.id   AF-A0A7V9ZNA0-F1
#
_cell.length_a   1.000
_cell.length_b   1.000
_cell.length_c   1.000
_cell.angle_alpha   90.00
_cell.angle_beta   90.00
_cell.angle_gamma   90.00
#
_symmetry.space_group_name_H-M   'P 1'
#
loop_
_entity.id
_entity.type
_entity.pdbx_description
1 polymer ?
#
loop_
_entity_poly.entity_id
_entity_poly.type
_entity_poly.pdbx_seq_one_letter_code
_entity_poly.pdbx_strand_id
1 'polypeptide(L)' 'MSKRDYYEVLGVTQTASDQELKSAYRRLAVKFHPDKNPDDASAEDKFKE' A
#
# COMPACT_ATOMS: atom_id res chain seq x y z
N MET A 1 15.53 -13.65 7.67
CA MET A 1 14.48 -12.65 7.94
C MET A 1 14.66 -11.52 6.95
N SER A 2 14.01 -11.61 5.78
CA SER A 2 14.03 -10.55 4.79
C SER A 2 13.31 -9.34 5.38
N LYS A 3 14.03 -8.22 5.53
CA LYS A 3 13.42 -6.90 5.70
C LYS A 3 12.35 -6.81 4.61
N ARG A 4 11.08 -6.69 4.99
CA ARG A 4 10.01 -6.43 4.02
C ARG A 4 10.41 -5.15 3.29
N ASP A 5 10.63 -5.24 1.99
CA ASP A 5 10.98 -4.07 1.20
C ASP A 5 9.74 -3.19 1.10
N TYR A 6 9.69 -2.11 1.88
CA TYR A 6 8.57 -1.15 1.86
C TYR A 6 8.30 -0.62 0.44
N TYR A 7 9.34 -0.54 -0.38
CA TYR A 7 9.24 -0.18 -1.79
C TYR A 7 8.48 -1.25 -2.59
N GLU A 8 8.71 -2.55 -2.35
CA GLU A 8 7.92 -3.63 -2.97
C GLU A 8 6.46 -3.63 -2.50
N VAL A 9 6.23 -3.38 -1.21
CA VAL A 9 4.86 -3.26 -0.65
C VAL A 9 4.11 -2.11 -1.30
N LEU A 10 4.76 -0.96 -1.45
CA LEU A 10 4.22 0.20 -2.15
C LEU A 10 4.16 0.00 -3.68
N GLY A 11 4.81 -1.04 -4.22
CA GLY A 11 4.91 -1.31 -5.66
C GLY A 11 5.72 -0.25 -6.40
N VAL A 12 6.68 0.38 -5.73
CA VAL A 12 7.56 1.42 -6.28
C VAL A 12 9.02 0.95 -6.26
N THR A 13 9.86 1.59 -7.05
CA THR A 13 11.31 1.32 -7.05
C THR A 13 11.97 1.96 -5.82
N GLN A 14 13.14 1.46 -5.40
CA GLN A 14 13.93 2.10 -4.34
C GLN A 14 14.40 3.52 -4.72
N THR A 15 14.38 3.84 -6.01
CA THR A 15 14.71 5.17 -6.56
C THR A 15 13.47 6.04 -6.76
N ALA A 16 12.29 5.61 -6.28
CA ALA A 16 11.06 6.34 -6.44
C ALA A 16 11.13 7.70 -5.74
N SER A 17 10.61 8.71 -6.42
CA SER A 17 10.50 10.06 -5.90
C SER A 17 9.42 10.15 -4.81
N ASP A 18 9.52 11.17 -3.95
CA ASP A 18 8.50 11.46 -2.92
C ASP A 18 7.08 11.55 -3.49
N GLN A 19 6.97 12.03 -4.74
CA GLN A 19 5.71 12.17 -5.45
C GLN A 19 5.13 10.81 -5.87
N GLU A 20 5.98 9.89 -6.34
CA GLU A 20 5.61 8.51 -6.65
C GLU A 20 5.23 7.73 -5.39
N LEU A 21 5.99 7.88 -4.30
CA LEU A 21 5.69 7.28 -2.99
C LEU A 21 4.29 7.71 -2.50
N LYS A 22 3.99 9.01 -2.52
CA LYS A 22 2.67 9.53 -2.12
C LYS A 22 1.55 9.04 -3.04
N SER A 23 1.79 8.95 -4.34
CA SER A 23 0.80 8.50 -5.31
C SER A 23 0.50 7.00 -5.16
N ALA A 24 1.55 6.19 -4.98
CA ALA A 24 1.45 4.76 -4.73
C ALA A 24 0.72 4.46 -3.42
N TYR A 25 1.09 5.15 -2.33
CA TYR A 25 0.39 5.04 -1.06
C TYR A 25 -1.09 5.38 -1.19
N ARG A 26 -1.45 6.49 -1.85
CA ARG A 26 -2.87 6.84 -2.09
C ARG A 26 -3.59 5.78 -2.91
N ARG A 27 -2.96 5.21 -3.94
CA ARG A 27 -3.58 4.14 -4.75
C ARG A 27 -3.84 2.89 -3.91
N LEU A 28 -2.89 2.48 -3.08
CA LEU A 28 -3.04 1.33 -2.19
C LEU A 28 -4.09 1.59 -1.10
N ALA A 29 -4.06 2.76 -0.48
CA ALA A 29 -5.05 3.18 0.50
C ALA A 29 -6.47 3.17 -0.07
N VAL A 30 -6.67 3.66 -1.30
CA VAL A 30 -7.99 3.60 -1.97
C VAL A 30 -8.35 2.17 -2.38
N LYS A 31 -7.37 1.37 -2.80
CA LYS A 31 -7.58 -0.03 -3.21
C LYS A 31 -7.99 -0.92 -2.05
N PHE A 32 -7.41 -0.71 -0.87
CA PHE A 32 -7.71 -1.46 0.35
C PHE A 32 -8.62 -0.70 1.32
N HIS A 33 -9.19 0.43 0.89
CA HIS A 33 -10.05 1.24 1.76
C HIS A 33 -11.26 0.42 2.24
N PRO A 34 -11.58 0.43 3.54
CA PRO A 34 -12.75 -0.28 4.07
C PRO A 34 -14.05 0.18 3.43
N ASP A 35 -14.24 1.48 3.16
CA ASP A 35 -15.44 1.97 2.43
C ASP A 35 -15.61 1.35 1.03
N LYS A 36 -14.52 0.95 0.36
CA LYS A 36 -14.59 0.33 -0.97
C LYS A 36 -14.61 -1.20 -0.91
N ASN A 37 -14.15 -1.78 0.21
CA ASN A 37 -14.14 -3.22 0.45
C ASN A 37 -14.80 -3.54 1.81
N PRO A 38 -16.07 -3.21 2.00
CA PRO A 38 -16.74 -3.34 3.29
C PRO A 38 -16.82 -4.79 3.79
N ASP A 39 -16.70 -5.77 2.89
CA ASP A 39 -16.83 -7.20 3.20
C ASP A 39 -15.48 -7.96 3.16
N ASP A 40 -14.35 -7.27 2.92
CA ASP A 40 -13.03 -7.89 2.83
C ASP A 40 -12.18 -7.59 4.06
N ALA A 41 -12.27 -8.47 5.06
CA ALA A 41 -11.44 -8.39 6.27
C ALA A 41 -9.93 -8.43 5.96
N SER A 42 -9.52 -9.00 4.82
CA SER A 42 -8.11 -9.02 4.40
C SER A 42 -7.64 -7.68 3.83
N ALA A 43 -8.56 -6.83 3.38
CA ALA A 43 -8.26 -5.46 2.95
C ALA A 43 -7.92 -4.57 4.15
N GLU A 44 -8.55 -4.79 5.31
CA GLU A 44 -8.24 -4.06 6.54
C GLU A 44 -6.83 -4.38 7.04
N ASP A 45 -6.41 -5.64 7.02
CA ASP A 45 -5.05 -6.05 7.38
C ASP A 45 -4.00 -5.43 6.46
N LYS A 46 -4.25 -5.43 5.14
CA LYS A 46 -3.36 -4.81 4.13
C LYS A 46 -3.37 -3.28 4.15
N PHE A 47 -4.41 -2.67 4.72
CA PHE A 47 -4.48 -1.23 4.90
C PHE A 47 -3.72 -0.77 6.15
N LYS A 48 -3.55 -1.65 7.15
CA LYS A 48 -2.79 -1.37 8.37
C LYS A 48 -1.28 -1.64 8.25
N GLU A 49 -0.84 -2.38 7.23
CA GLU A 49 0.58 -2.53 6.84
C GLU A 49 1.10 -1.36 6.01
#